data_AF-A0A444UZT9-F1
#
_entry.id   AF-A0A444UZT9-F1
#
_cell.length_a   1.000
_cell.length_b   1.000
_cell.length_c   1.000
_cell.angle_alpha   90.00
_cell.angle_beta   90.00
_cell.angle_gamma   90.00
#
_symmetry.space_group_name_H-M   'P 1'
#
loop_
_entity.id
_entity.type
_entity.pdbx_description
1 polymer ?
#
loop_
_entity_poly.entity_id
_entity_poly.type
_entity_poly.pdbx_seq_one_letter_code
_entity_poly.pdbx_strand_id
1 'polypeptide(L)'
;MVEQQASWEFNAAAQRFFTETLRLGRMLRPQGWWGFYLFPDCYNHEYKKGFHNYTGQCPPLEVQRNNELAWLFAESKALYPSVYLPEVLQSSPQGRLYTRARLREALRVADLPDSDSSLPVFAYTRPFYAYSLTPLTEVCVHTCSLFSSSVEGGVFRCL
;
A
#
# COMPACT_ATOMS: atom_id res chain seq x y z
N MET A 1 -2.89 -26.16 19.13
CA MET A 1 -3.49 -25.35 20.22
C MET A 1 -2.66 -24.12 20.52
N VAL A 2 -1.36 -24.24 20.85
CA VAL A 2 -0.50 -23.07 21.15
C VAL A 2 -0.41 -22.07 19.99
N GLU A 3 -0.19 -22.51 18.76
CA GLU A 3 -0.08 -21.59 17.60
C GLU A 3 -1.38 -20.84 17.29
N GLN A 4 -2.53 -21.52 17.39
CA GLN A 4 -3.83 -20.88 17.15
C GLN A 4 -4.14 -19.83 18.22
N GLN A 5 -3.88 -20.16 19.49
CA GLN A 5 -4.05 -19.21 20.59
C GLN A 5 -3.10 -18.01 20.45
N ALA A 6 -1.82 -18.27 20.16
CA ALA A 6 -0.85 -17.21 19.95
C ALA A 6 -1.22 -16.29 18.78
N SER A 7 -1.69 -16.85 17.66
CA SER A 7 -2.17 -16.07 16.52
C SER A 7 -3.37 -15.20 16.88
N TRP A 8 -4.35 -15.75 17.61
CA TRP A 8 -5.52 -14.99 18.05
C TRP A 8 -5.15 -13.86 19.00
N GLU A 9 -4.34 -14.13 20.03
CA GLU A 9 -3.89 -13.12 21.00
C GLU A 9 -3.08 -12.01 20.33
N PHE A 10 -2.17 -12.37 19.43
CA PHE A 10 -1.37 -11.42 18.68
C PHE A 10 -2.25 -10.51 17.81
N ASN A 11 -3.15 -11.09 17.01
CA ASN A 11 -4.01 -10.32 16.12
C ASN A 11 -4.98 -9.42 16.89
N ALA A 12 -5.55 -9.90 18.00
CA ALA A 12 -6.43 -9.11 18.85
C ALA A 12 -5.70 -7.91 19.48
N ALA A 13 -4.49 -8.14 20.02
CA ALA A 13 -3.66 -7.08 20.58
C ALA A 13 -3.20 -6.07 19.52
N ALA A 14 -2.80 -6.55 18.33
CA ALA A 14 -2.41 -5.71 17.21
C ALA A 14 -3.58 -4.83 16.75
N GLN A 15 -4.76 -5.42 16.52
CA GLN A 15 -5.95 -4.67 16.11
C GLN A 15 -6.29 -3.56 17.10
N ARG A 16 -6.27 -3.87 18.40
CA ARG A 16 -6.48 -2.88 19.46
C ARG A 16 -5.45 -1.76 19.40
N PHE A 17 -4.16 -2.09 19.33
CA PHE A 17 -3.08 -1.10 19.34
C PHE A 17 -3.16 -0.15 18.13
N PHE A 18 -3.35 -0.68 16.92
CA PHE A 18 -3.44 0.12 15.71
C PHE A 18 -4.68 1.02 15.71
N THR A 19 -5.83 0.46 16.10
CA THR A 19 -7.10 1.19 16.16
C THR A 19 -7.04 2.34 17.17
N GLU A 20 -6.62 2.08 18.40
CA GLU A 20 -6.56 3.10 19.45
C GLU A 20 -5.53 4.19 19.13
N THR A 21 -4.44 3.85 18.46
CA THR A 21 -3.45 4.83 17.99
C THR A 21 -4.05 5.79 16.96
N LEU A 22 -4.76 5.27 15.95
CA LEU A 22 -5.41 6.11 14.94
C LEU A 22 -6.52 6.97 15.54
N ARG A 23 -7.34 6.40 16.44
CA ARG A 23 -8.39 7.13 17.17
C ARG A 23 -7.80 8.27 17.98
N LEU A 24 -6.73 8.03 18.74
CA LEU A 24 -6.06 9.07 19.50
C LEU A 24 -5.49 10.15 18.59
N GLY A 25 -4.83 9.78 17.49
CA GLY A 25 -4.31 10.73 16.51
C GLY A 25 -5.41 11.62 15.94
N ARG A 26 -6.54 11.02 15.51
CA ARG A 26 -7.72 11.73 14.99
C ARG A 26 -8.35 12.65 16.05
N MET A 27 -8.42 12.21 17.29
CA MET A 27 -8.95 13.03 18.40
C MET A 27 -8.06 14.25 18.66
N LEU A 28 -6.74 14.06 18.73
CA LEU A 28 -5.79 15.14 19.05
C LEU A 28 -5.56 16.09 17.87
N ARG A 29 -5.64 15.59 16.63
CA ARG A 29 -5.42 16.36 15.40
C ARG A 29 -6.46 15.93 14.35
N PRO A 30 -7.71 16.42 14.45
CA PRO A 30 -8.81 15.99 13.59
C PRO A 30 -8.61 16.32 12.11
N GLN A 31 -7.82 17.36 11.80
CA GLN A 31 -7.48 17.73 10.42
C GLN A 31 -6.31 16.92 9.84
N GLY A 32 -5.67 16.05 10.64
CA GLY A 32 -4.58 15.19 10.17
C GLY A 32 -5.07 14.12 9.19
N TRP A 33 -4.22 13.76 8.25
CA TRP A 33 -4.40 12.62 7.35
C TRP A 33 -3.80 11.37 8.00
N TRP A 34 -4.48 10.84 9.01
CA TRP A 34 -3.97 9.70 9.78
C TRP A 34 -4.06 8.39 9.01
N GLY A 35 -3.02 7.58 9.09
CA GLY A 35 -2.93 6.26 8.46
C GLY A 35 -1.53 5.69 8.73
N PHE A 36 -1.36 4.39 8.53
CA PHE A 36 -0.06 3.75 8.72
C PHE A 36 0.70 3.68 7.40
N TYR A 37 1.99 4.02 7.44
CA TYR A 37 2.93 3.73 6.36
C TYR A 37 2.88 2.24 5.99
N LEU A 38 3.07 1.97 4.69
CA LEU A 38 3.08 0.66 4.04
C LEU A 38 1.70 0.06 3.73
N PHE A 39 0.62 0.53 4.36
CA PHE A 39 -0.70 -0.09 4.20
C PHE A 39 -1.56 0.56 3.08
N PRO A 40 -2.25 -0.26 2.26
CA PRO A 40 -2.09 -1.72 2.15
C PRO A 40 -0.79 -2.11 1.43
N ASP A 41 -0.34 -3.34 1.66
CA ASP A 41 0.69 -3.97 0.83
C ASP A 41 0.06 -4.98 -0.14
N CYS A 42 0.66 -5.11 -1.31
CA CYS A 42 0.29 -6.02 -2.39
C CYS A 42 1.13 -7.30 -2.39
N TYR A 43 2.33 -7.28 -1.75
CA TYR A 43 3.28 -8.40 -1.71
C TYR A 43 3.60 -9.06 -3.06
N ASN A 44 3.49 -8.31 -4.16
CA ASN A 44 3.75 -8.76 -5.53
C ASN A 44 5.25 -8.91 -5.85
N HIS A 45 5.94 -9.75 -5.08
CA HIS A 45 7.39 -9.94 -5.12
C HIS A 45 7.82 -11.18 -5.92
N GLU A 46 6.92 -11.78 -6.69
CA GLU A 46 7.17 -12.99 -7.50
C GLU A 46 8.27 -12.80 -8.53
N TYR A 47 8.56 -11.55 -8.93
CA TYR A 47 9.70 -11.21 -9.77
C TYR A 47 11.04 -11.76 -9.25
N LYS A 48 11.16 -12.02 -7.93
CA LYS A 48 12.34 -12.63 -7.32
C LYS A 48 12.58 -14.07 -7.80
N LYS A 49 11.55 -14.74 -8.32
CA LYS A 49 11.62 -16.06 -8.94
C LYS A 49 11.86 -15.99 -10.45
N GLY A 50 12.01 -14.79 -11.00
CA GLY A 50 12.10 -14.51 -12.43
C GLY A 50 10.86 -13.81 -12.98
N PHE A 51 10.95 -13.31 -14.21
CA PHE A 51 9.84 -12.59 -14.86
C PHE A 51 8.87 -13.48 -15.64
N HIS A 52 9.14 -14.78 -15.71
CA HIS A 52 8.26 -15.73 -16.38
C HIS A 52 6.89 -15.74 -15.68
N ASN A 53 5.83 -15.40 -16.42
CA ASN A 53 4.46 -15.24 -15.91
C ASN A 53 4.28 -14.16 -14.82
N TYR A 54 5.19 -13.18 -14.71
CA TYR A 54 5.01 -12.08 -13.77
C TYR A 54 3.95 -11.09 -14.27
N THR A 55 2.78 -11.09 -13.63
CA THR A 55 1.66 -10.18 -13.95
C THR A 55 1.70 -8.89 -13.14
N GLY A 56 2.48 -8.87 -12.06
CA GLY A 56 2.51 -7.81 -11.06
C GLY A 56 1.30 -7.75 -10.14
N GLN A 57 0.28 -8.60 -10.34
CA GLN A 57 -0.93 -8.60 -9.51
C GLN A 57 -0.61 -8.96 -8.05
N CYS A 58 -1.39 -8.43 -7.12
CA CYS A 58 -1.32 -8.84 -5.73
C CYS A 58 -1.81 -10.30 -5.62
N PRO A 59 -1.12 -11.17 -4.87
CA PRO A 59 -1.58 -12.53 -4.68
C PRO A 59 -2.99 -12.56 -4.06
N PRO A 60 -3.88 -13.49 -4.46
CA PRO A 60 -5.24 -13.54 -3.94
C PRO A 60 -5.33 -13.61 -2.42
N LEU A 61 -4.39 -14.31 -1.77
CA LEU A 61 -4.29 -14.38 -0.32
C LEU A 61 -4.06 -13.01 0.33
N GLU A 62 -3.29 -12.14 -0.33
CA GLU A 62 -2.94 -10.81 0.20
C GLU A 62 -4.10 -9.84 0.01
N VAL A 63 -4.84 -9.96 -1.10
CA VAL A 63 -6.12 -9.25 -1.29
C VAL A 63 -7.12 -9.65 -0.19
N GLN A 64 -7.21 -10.95 0.14
CA GLN A 64 -8.07 -11.42 1.22
C GLN A 64 -7.63 -10.87 2.58
N ARG A 65 -6.34 -10.92 2.91
CA ARG A 65 -5.79 -10.36 4.16
C ARG A 65 -6.05 -8.86 4.26
N ASN A 66 -5.93 -8.13 3.16
CA ASN A 66 -6.29 -6.71 3.13
C ASN A 66 -7.79 -6.50 3.41
N ASN A 67 -8.68 -7.37 2.93
CA ASN A 67 -10.11 -7.29 3.29
C ASN A 67 -10.34 -7.54 4.79
N GLU A 68 -9.60 -8.47 5.39
CA GLU A 68 -9.66 -8.74 6.84
C GLU A 68 -9.14 -7.56 7.68
N LEU A 69 -8.40 -6.64 7.08
CA LEU A 69 -7.94 -5.37 7.68
C LEU A 69 -8.92 -4.20 7.47
N ALA A 70 -10.17 -4.43 7.06
CA ALA A 70 -11.17 -3.37 6.88
C ALA A 70 -11.32 -2.47 8.12
N TRP A 71 -11.17 -3.03 9.33
CA TRP A 71 -11.19 -2.28 10.59
C TRP A 71 -10.07 -1.22 10.68
N LEU A 72 -8.91 -1.46 10.07
CA LEU A 72 -7.79 -0.52 10.05
C LEU A 72 -8.08 0.65 9.12
N PHE A 73 -8.63 0.35 7.95
CA PHE A 73 -8.95 1.35 6.94
C PHE A 73 -10.13 2.21 7.39
N ALA A 74 -11.14 1.63 8.02
CA ALA A 74 -12.27 2.38 8.59
C ALA A 74 -11.84 3.42 9.65
N GLU A 75 -10.74 3.15 10.36
CA GLU A 75 -10.20 4.09 11.36
C GLU A 75 -9.20 5.10 10.79
N SER A 76 -8.78 4.89 9.54
CA SER A 76 -7.84 5.76 8.83
C SER A 76 -8.55 6.95 8.18
N LYS A 77 -7.78 8.00 7.90
CA LYS A 77 -8.18 9.17 7.10
C LYS A 77 -7.43 9.27 5.78
N ALA A 78 -6.37 8.50 5.58
CA ALA A 78 -5.64 8.37 4.33
C ALA A 78 -4.86 7.04 4.30
N LEU A 79 -4.49 6.59 3.10
CA LEU A 79 -3.68 5.39 2.88
C LEU A 79 -2.28 5.75 2.41
N TYR A 80 -1.31 4.92 2.79
CA TYR A 80 0.13 5.20 2.57
C TYR A 80 0.89 3.99 2.01
N PRO A 81 0.50 3.47 0.84
CA PRO A 81 1.19 2.33 0.24
C PRO A 81 2.62 2.71 -0.12
N SER A 82 3.57 1.80 0.10
CA SER A 82 4.92 1.97 -0.42
C SER A 82 4.98 1.46 -1.86
N VAL A 83 5.54 2.26 -2.78
CA VAL A 83 5.80 1.85 -4.17
C VAL A 83 7.29 1.88 -4.50
N TYR A 84 8.15 1.66 -3.50
CA TYR A 84 9.59 1.65 -3.71
C TYR A 84 9.97 0.59 -4.74
N LEU A 85 10.68 1.03 -5.77
CA LEU A 85 11.02 0.20 -6.91
C LEU A 85 12.33 -0.55 -6.63
N PRO A 86 12.35 -1.89 -6.68
CA PRO A 86 13.58 -2.68 -6.69
C PRO A 86 14.39 -2.43 -7.97
N GLU A 87 15.71 -2.45 -7.87
CA GLU A 87 16.62 -2.20 -9.01
C GLU A 87 16.45 -3.22 -10.14
N VAL A 88 16.14 -4.48 -9.83
CA VAL A 88 15.83 -5.51 -10.84
C VAL A 88 14.63 -5.15 -11.73
N LEU A 89 13.76 -4.24 -11.29
CA LEU A 89 12.60 -3.76 -12.04
C LEU A 89 12.86 -2.46 -12.81
N GLN A 90 14.09 -1.93 -12.78
CA GLN A 90 14.48 -0.68 -13.43
C GLN A 90 14.08 -0.65 -14.91
N SER A 91 13.42 0.46 -15.31
CA SER A 91 13.06 0.77 -16.70
C SER A 91 12.36 -0.37 -17.47
N SER A 92 11.67 -1.27 -16.77
CA SER A 92 11.04 -2.47 -17.36
C SER A 92 9.50 -2.38 -17.36
N PRO A 93 8.81 -3.06 -18.29
CA PRO A 93 7.36 -3.24 -18.21
C PRO A 93 6.92 -3.84 -16.87
N GLN A 94 7.70 -4.76 -16.30
CA GLN A 94 7.45 -5.40 -15.02
C GLN A 94 7.48 -4.40 -13.86
N GLY A 95 8.37 -3.41 -13.89
CA GLY A 95 8.37 -2.31 -12.92
C GLY A 95 7.09 -1.46 -12.97
N ARG A 96 6.53 -1.24 -14.18
CA ARG A 96 5.22 -0.59 -14.34
C ARG A 96 4.10 -1.44 -13.77
N LEU A 97 4.10 -2.74 -14.05
CA LEU A 97 3.10 -3.69 -13.50
C LEU A 97 3.15 -3.73 -11.97
N TYR A 98 4.35 -3.82 -11.40
CA TYR A 98 4.61 -3.83 -9.96
C TYR A 98 4.00 -2.60 -9.27
N THR A 99 4.33 -1.41 -9.75
CA THR A 99 3.86 -0.14 -9.18
C THR A 99 2.35 -0.01 -9.34
N ARG A 100 1.83 -0.26 -10.55
CA ARG A 100 0.40 -0.13 -10.86
C ARG A 100 -0.46 -1.02 -9.98
N ALA A 101 -0.06 -2.26 -9.73
CA ALA A 101 -0.84 -3.18 -8.92
C ALA A 101 -0.92 -2.74 -7.45
N ARG A 102 0.19 -2.25 -6.88
CA ARG A 102 0.23 -1.70 -5.52
C ARG A 102 -0.71 -0.51 -5.36
N LEU A 103 -0.72 0.37 -6.37
CA LEU A 103 -1.63 1.52 -6.40
C LEU A 103 -3.10 1.09 -6.54
N ARG A 104 -3.39 0.18 -7.47
CA ARG A 104 -4.74 -0.36 -7.65
C ARG A 104 -5.29 -1.01 -6.40
N GLU A 105 -4.46 -1.74 -5.67
CA GLU A 105 -4.89 -2.33 -4.40
C GLU A 105 -5.15 -1.26 -3.34
N ALA A 106 -4.31 -0.23 -3.24
CA ALA A 106 -4.57 0.90 -2.36
C ALA A 106 -5.90 1.61 -2.64
N LEU A 107 -6.23 1.80 -3.91
CA LEU A 107 -7.50 2.41 -4.32
C LEU A 107 -8.68 1.48 -4.04
N ARG A 108 -8.54 0.18 -4.34
CA ARG A 108 -9.57 -0.82 -4.04
C ARG A 108 -9.90 -0.85 -2.55
N VAL A 109 -8.89 -0.81 -1.66
CA VAL A 109 -9.14 -0.78 -0.21
C VAL A 109 -9.60 0.58 0.29
N ALA A 110 -9.31 1.67 -0.43
CA ALA A 110 -9.83 3.00 -0.11
C ALA A 110 -11.35 3.07 -0.18
N ASP A 111 -11.95 2.21 -1.01
CA ASP A 111 -13.40 2.09 -1.22
C ASP A 111 -14.06 1.03 -0.30
N LEU A 112 -13.28 0.27 0.48
CA LEU A 112 -13.83 -0.74 1.40
C LEU A 112 -14.60 -0.16 2.60
N PRO A 113 -14.17 0.94 3.23
CA PRO A 113 -14.96 1.55 4.30
C PRO A 113 -16.32 1.98 3.77
N ASP A 114 -17.39 1.56 4.44
CA ASP A 114 -18.78 1.95 4.12
C ASP A 114 -19.00 3.41 4.53
N SER A 115 -18.43 4.32 3.74
CA SER A 115 -18.38 5.75 3.98
C SER A 115 -18.72 6.52 2.72
N ASP A 116 -19.26 7.73 2.87
CA ASP A 116 -19.71 8.58 1.75
C ASP A 116 -18.58 8.99 0.79
N SER A 117 -17.31 8.75 1.14
CA SER A 117 -16.15 9.14 0.33
C SER A 117 -14.98 8.17 0.51
N SER A 118 -14.37 7.75 -0.60
CA SER A 118 -13.14 6.96 -0.62
C SER A 118 -11.97 7.65 0.10
N LEU A 119 -11.12 6.85 0.76
CA LEU A 119 -9.92 7.39 1.42
C LEU A 119 -8.92 7.97 0.39
N PRO A 120 -8.32 9.15 0.65
CA PRO A 120 -7.22 9.64 -0.18
C PRO A 120 -6.00 8.72 -0.06
N VAL A 121 -5.25 8.57 -1.16
CA VAL A 121 -4.10 7.67 -1.25
C VAL A 121 -2.83 8.48 -1.49
N PHE A 122 -1.88 8.38 -0.57
CA PHE A 122 -0.58 9.05 -0.64
C PHE A 122 0.54 8.02 -0.74
N ALA A 123 0.97 7.69 -1.96
CA ALA A 123 1.99 6.67 -2.13
C ALA A 123 3.37 7.18 -1.73
N TYR A 124 4.07 6.37 -0.93
CA TYR A 124 5.45 6.61 -0.60
C TYR A 124 6.35 6.21 -1.77
N THR A 125 7.10 7.17 -2.29
CA THR A 125 8.17 6.93 -3.25
C THR A 125 9.53 7.30 -2.66
N ARG A 126 10.60 6.92 -3.37
CA ARG A 126 11.97 7.33 -3.05
C ARG A 126 12.68 7.72 -4.34
N PRO A 127 13.61 8.68 -4.30
CA PRO A 127 14.41 9.04 -5.47
C PRO A 127 15.49 7.98 -5.81
N PHE A 128 15.61 6.93 -5.00
CA PHE A 128 16.55 5.81 -5.16
C PHE A 128 15.81 4.48 -5.22
N TYR A 129 16.44 3.45 -5.79
CA TYR A 129 15.91 2.09 -5.73
C TYR A 129 15.81 1.60 -4.27
N ALA A 130 14.86 0.68 -4.01
CA ALA A 130 14.41 0.31 -2.68
C ALA A 130 15.53 -0.05 -1.68
N TYR A 131 16.61 -0.68 -2.18
CA TYR A 131 17.69 -1.26 -1.37
C TYR A 131 19.08 -0.74 -1.74
N SER A 132 19.17 0.34 -2.53
CA SER A 132 20.45 0.95 -2.92
C SER A 132 20.35 2.48 -2.90
N LEU A 133 21.51 3.15 -3.01
CA LEU A 133 21.58 4.60 -3.24
C LEU A 133 21.68 4.93 -4.73
N THR A 134 21.39 3.97 -5.60
CA THR A 134 21.34 4.17 -7.05
C THR A 134 20.08 5.00 -7.37
N PRO A 135 20.22 6.18 -8.02
CA PRO A 135 19.07 7.01 -8.36
C PRO A 135 18.11 6.31 -9.32
N LEU A 136 16.81 6.60 -9.21
CA LEU A 136 15.84 6.17 -10.21
C LEU A 136 16.15 6.82 -11.56
N THR A 137 15.96 6.06 -12.64
CA THR A 137 16.02 6.61 -14.00
C THR A 137 14.87 7.59 -14.23
N GLU A 138 15.04 8.53 -15.15
CA GLU A 138 14.01 9.49 -15.56
C GLU A 138 12.70 8.77 -15.98
N VAL A 139 12.83 7.64 -16.68
CA VAL A 139 11.69 6.78 -17.06
C VAL A 139 10.95 6.22 -15.85
N CYS A 140 11.67 5.82 -14.80
CA CYS A 140 11.07 5.33 -13.55
C CYS A 140 10.36 6.46 -12.80
N VAL A 141 10.95 7.66 -12.74
CA VAL A 141 10.33 8.84 -12.12
C VAL A 141 9.02 9.19 -12.84
N HIS A 142 9.06 9.31 -14.18
CA HIS A 142 7.85 9.59 -14.96
C HIS A 142 6.80 8.51 -14.82
N THR A 143 7.19 7.23 -14.74
CA THR A 143 6.23 6.14 -14.53
C THR A 143 5.48 6.32 -13.21
N CYS A 144 6.20 6.63 -12.12
CA CYS A 144 5.57 6.91 -10.82
C CYS A 144 4.67 8.15 -10.87
N SER A 145 5.08 9.21 -11.58
CA SER A 145 4.29 10.43 -11.76
C SER A 145 3.06 10.25 -12.66
N LEU A 146 3.15 9.44 -13.72
CA LEU A 146 2.03 9.22 -14.64
C LEU A 146 0.90 8.43 -13.99
N PHE A 147 1.22 7.50 -13.09
CA PHE A 147 0.20 6.83 -12.30
C PHE A 147 -0.51 7.79 -11.31
N SER A 148 0.08 8.95 -11.00
CA SER A 148 -0.61 10.01 -10.26
C SER A 148 -1.72 10.70 -11.04
N SER A 149 -1.65 10.69 -12.37
CA SER A 149 -2.60 11.38 -13.25
C SER A 149 -3.63 10.45 -13.89
N SER A 150 -3.36 9.14 -13.99
CA SER A 150 -4.20 8.19 -14.75
C SER A 150 -5.16 7.36 -13.90
N VAL A 151 -5.17 7.55 -12.58
CA VAL A 151 -6.16 6.89 -11.72
C VAL A 151 -7.33 7.86 -11.52
N GLU A 152 -8.38 7.67 -12.32
CA GLU A 152 -9.67 8.33 -12.12
C GLU A 152 -10.33 7.77 -10.84
N GLY A 153 -10.64 8.64 -9.88
CA GLY A 153 -11.49 8.30 -8.72
C GLY A 153 -10.91 8.59 -7.33
N GLY A 154 -9.61 8.86 -7.19
CA GLY A 154 -8.97 9.15 -5.89
C GLY A 154 -7.95 10.28 -5.95
N VAL A 155 -7.83 11.07 -4.88
CA VAL A 155 -6.75 12.06 -4.77
C VAL A 155 -5.46 11.31 -4.48
N PHE A 156 -4.68 11.06 -5.53
CA PHE A 156 -3.37 10.44 -5.45
C PHE A 156 -2.27 11.49 -5.37
N ARG A 157 -1.35 11.38 -4.41
CA ARG A 157 -0.09 12.15 -4.41
C ARG A 157 1.09 11.26 -4.04
N CYS A 158 2.23 11.49 -4.67
CA CYS A 158 3.50 10.93 -4.22
C CYS A 158 4.02 11.76 -3.03
N LEU A 159 4.40 11.09 -1.95
CA LEU A 159 5.19 11.65 -0.85
C LEU A 159 6.66 11.33 -1.03
#